data_AF-A0A932K4J7-F1
#
_entry.id   AF-A0A932K4J7-F1
#
_cell.length_a   1.000
_cell.length_b   1.000
_cell.length_c   1.000
_cell.angle_alpha   90.00
_cell.angle_beta   90.00
_cell.angle_gamma   90.00
#
_symmetry.space_group_name_H-M   'P 1'
#
loop_
_entity.id
_entity.type
_entity.pdbx_description
1 polymer ?
#
loop_
_entity_poly.entity_id
_entity_poly.type
_entity_poly.pdbx_seq_one_letter_code
_entity_poly.pdbx_strand_id
1 'polypeptide(L)'
;MHNRGRGSGHERGDPASVKAARGYAHAEAVTALQEALVHVERLSADGGRDRRRLELVLRLAHSLHRLGRLQESINLLLRHQEQLEQLEEPSLAGPYYFLLGRGYNLLGDRERATQSLQRAVAEAQRCEDKVTLGKVSYMLAFEEMWSDPLLGIEHGRRGVALLEGTGERYWLGLAHWVLGFNYLTVGEFDQALEAATRVQAIGEAIGDPRLPSWAAWLSGVIYATRGDGEAGIAACQRGLERAPIPYDTALAQGYLGYAYIEEGDPGRAIPVLEPADFGPDRQGRRRPLAGGDSSH
;
A
#
# COMPACT_ATOMS: atom_id res chain seq x y z
N MET A 1 29.31 14.66 -44.21
CA MET A 1 28.51 13.48 -43.82
C MET A 1 29.17 12.77 -42.66
N HIS A 2 28.71 12.99 -41.43
CA HIS A 2 28.29 11.93 -40.47
C HIS A 2 28.11 12.54 -39.08
N ASN A 3 26.83 12.69 -38.76
CA ASN A 3 26.29 12.96 -37.44
C ASN A 3 26.30 11.64 -36.65
N ARG A 4 26.93 11.61 -35.47
CA ARG A 4 26.73 10.63 -34.40
C ARG A 4 26.79 11.46 -33.12
N GLY A 5 25.75 11.62 -32.33
CA GLY A 5 24.77 10.65 -31.88
C GLY A 5 24.66 10.92 -30.38
N ARG A 6 23.80 11.88 -30.00
CA ARG A 6 23.53 12.18 -28.59
C ARG A 6 22.83 10.98 -27.99
N GLY A 7 23.52 10.27 -27.10
CA GLY A 7 22.89 9.31 -26.20
C GLY A 7 21.99 10.06 -25.24
N SER A 8 20.68 9.90 -25.41
CA SER A 8 19.68 10.29 -24.43
C SER A 8 19.80 9.33 -23.24
N GLY A 9 20.62 9.72 -22.26
CA GLY A 9 20.59 9.12 -20.93
C GLY A 9 19.24 9.40 -20.29
N HIS A 10 18.37 8.39 -20.25
CA HIS A 10 17.23 8.38 -19.34
C HIS A 10 17.82 8.30 -17.92
N GLU A 11 18.00 9.45 -17.28
CA GLU A 11 18.24 9.56 -15.84
C GLU A 11 17.00 8.99 -15.12
N ARG A 12 17.00 7.68 -14.89
CA ARG A 12 16.12 7.06 -13.91
C ARG A 12 16.58 7.57 -12.55
N GLY A 13 15.86 8.55 -12.00
CA GLY A 13 16.12 9.10 -10.68
C GLY A 13 16.24 7.97 -9.64
N ASP A 14 17.24 8.06 -8.78
CA ASP A 14 17.52 7.08 -7.73
C ASP A 14 16.24 6.82 -6.89
N PRO A 15 15.76 5.57 -6.75
CA PRO A 15 14.60 5.25 -5.91
C PRO A 15 14.69 5.79 -4.48
N ALA A 16 15.89 5.90 -3.90
CA ALA A 16 16.11 6.52 -2.60
C ALA A 16 15.79 8.02 -2.62
N SER A 17 16.14 8.72 -3.72
CA SER A 17 15.82 10.13 -3.92
C SER A 17 14.32 10.37 -4.10
N VAL A 18 13.60 9.49 -4.81
CA VAL A 18 12.14 9.57 -5.00
C VAL A 18 11.39 9.30 -3.70
N LYS A 19 11.85 8.34 -2.89
CA LYS A 19 11.31 8.06 -1.56
C LYS A 19 11.51 9.22 -0.60
N ALA A 20 12.76 9.72 -0.51
CA ALA A 20 13.08 10.88 0.31
C ALA A 20 12.22 12.08 -0.11
N ALA A 21 12.09 12.33 -1.42
CA ALA A 21 11.25 13.40 -1.95
C ALA A 21 9.76 13.24 -1.58
N ARG A 22 9.19 12.02 -1.62
CA ARG A 22 7.78 11.80 -1.25
C ARG A 22 7.52 11.88 0.24
N GLY A 23 8.40 11.32 1.07
CA GLY A 23 8.32 11.45 2.52
C GLY A 23 8.47 12.91 2.95
N TYR A 24 9.42 13.61 2.34
CA TYR A 24 9.62 15.05 2.51
C TYR A 24 8.39 15.84 2.07
N ALA A 25 7.80 15.54 0.91
CA ALA A 25 6.58 16.20 0.45
C ALA A 25 5.39 16.01 1.40
N HIS A 26 5.21 14.81 1.99
CA HIS A 26 4.16 14.61 2.99
C HIS A 26 4.47 15.28 4.33
N ALA A 27 5.75 15.38 4.73
CA ALA A 27 6.15 16.13 5.91
C ALA A 27 5.91 17.64 5.75
N GLU A 28 6.32 18.21 4.61
CA GLU A 28 6.01 19.60 4.27
C GLU A 28 4.50 19.85 4.17
N ALA A 29 3.76 18.92 3.55
CA ALA A 29 2.31 19.01 3.49
C ALA A 29 1.67 19.03 4.87
N VAL A 30 2.16 18.22 5.83
CA VAL A 30 1.67 18.25 7.21
C VAL A 30 1.88 19.64 7.82
N THR A 31 3.08 20.22 7.70
CA THR A 31 3.36 21.56 8.22
C THR A 31 2.46 22.62 7.58
N ALA A 32 2.37 22.65 6.25
CA ALA A 32 1.55 23.63 5.53
C ALA A 32 0.05 23.48 5.84
N LEU A 33 -0.45 22.26 6.01
CA LEU A 33 -1.85 22.02 6.37
C LEU A 33 -2.14 22.41 7.82
N GLN A 34 -1.20 22.21 8.74
CA GLN A 34 -1.33 22.68 10.12
C GLN A 34 -1.39 24.22 10.18
N GLU A 35 -0.55 24.91 9.41
CA GLU A 35 -0.60 26.38 9.29
C GLU A 35 -1.93 26.83 8.67
N ALA A 36 -2.38 26.16 7.60
CA ALA A 36 -3.66 26.46 6.96
C ALA A 36 -4.85 26.31 7.93
N LEU A 37 -4.83 25.30 8.82
CA LEU A 37 -5.84 25.13 9.86
C LEU A 37 -5.86 26.32 10.83
N VAL A 38 -4.71 26.84 11.24
CA VAL A 38 -4.62 28.05 12.08
C VAL A 38 -5.22 29.26 11.37
N HIS A 39 -5.02 29.39 10.06
CA HIS A 39 -5.60 30.48 9.28
C HIS A 39 -7.13 30.36 9.11
N VAL A 40 -7.65 29.14 8.93
CA VAL A 40 -9.10 28.92 8.83
C VAL A 40 -9.84 29.33 10.10
N GLU A 41 -9.22 29.18 11.28
CA GLU A 41 -9.83 29.64 12.54
C GLU A 41 -10.03 31.16 12.63
N ARG A 42 -9.28 31.93 11.82
CA ARG A 42 -9.36 33.40 11.78
C ARG A 42 -10.41 33.95 10.82
N LEU A 43 -11.08 33.09 10.04
CA LEU A 43 -12.15 33.50 9.13
C LEU A 43 -13.40 33.95 9.90
N SER A 44 -14.55 34.17 9.28
CA SER A 44 -15.82 34.35 10.01
C SER A 44 -16.43 32.98 10.32
N ALA A 45 -17.15 32.86 11.45
CA ALA A 45 -17.76 31.59 11.85
C ALA A 45 -19.06 31.41 11.05
N ASP A 46 -18.94 30.78 9.88
CA ASP A 46 -20.03 30.38 9.01
C ASP A 46 -19.85 28.91 8.58
N GLY A 47 -20.88 28.30 8.00
CA GLY A 47 -20.82 26.92 7.53
C GLY A 47 -19.74 26.67 6.47
N GLY A 48 -19.30 27.71 5.76
CA GLY A 48 -18.19 27.63 4.81
C GLY A 48 -16.83 27.46 5.49
N ARG A 49 -16.65 28.01 6.70
CA ARG A 49 -15.45 27.79 7.50
C ARG A 49 -15.33 26.34 7.96
N ASP A 50 -16.40 25.77 8.50
CA ASP A 50 -16.39 24.41 9.06
C ASP A 50 -16.13 23.37 7.97
N ARG A 51 -16.76 23.54 6.81
CA ARG A 51 -16.49 22.72 5.62
C ARG A 51 -15.02 22.77 5.22
N ARG A 52 -14.43 23.98 5.07
CA ARG A 52 -13.01 24.15 4.71
C ARG A 52 -12.07 23.54 5.75
N ARG A 53 -12.40 23.66 7.03
CA ARG A 53 -11.64 23.03 8.11
C ARG A 53 -11.59 21.51 7.91
N LEU A 54 -12.74 20.88 7.67
CA LEU A 54 -12.80 19.44 7.45
C LEU A 54 -12.04 18.99 6.20
N GLU A 55 -12.11 19.75 5.10
CA GLU A 55 -11.31 19.48 3.89
C GLU A 55 -9.81 19.48 4.19
N LEU A 56 -9.33 20.43 5.01
CA LEU A 56 -7.93 20.48 5.45
C LEU A 56 -7.59 19.31 6.40
N VAL A 57 -8.48 19.00 7.34
CA VAL A 57 -8.32 17.87 8.28
C VAL A 57 -8.18 16.55 7.52
N LEU A 58 -9.00 16.30 6.50
CA LEU A 58 -8.92 15.08 5.69
C LEU A 58 -7.59 14.98 4.93
N ARG A 59 -7.10 16.09 4.36
CA ARG A 59 -5.81 16.15 3.67
C ARG A 59 -4.64 15.93 4.64
N LEU A 60 -4.75 16.46 5.86
CA LEU A 60 -3.75 16.30 6.91
C LEU A 60 -3.72 14.85 7.41
N ALA A 61 -4.88 14.28 7.72
CA ALA A 61 -5.05 12.88 8.09
C ALA A 61 -4.50 11.93 7.02
N HIS A 62 -4.75 12.22 5.73
CA HIS A 62 -4.16 11.46 4.64
C HIS A 62 -2.62 11.51 4.67
N SER A 63 -2.03 12.69 4.84
CA SER A 63 -0.57 12.85 4.89
C SER A 63 0.06 12.17 6.11
N LEU A 64 -0.59 12.26 7.27
CA LEU A 64 -0.19 11.55 8.49
C LEU A 64 -0.17 10.03 8.29
N HIS A 65 -1.19 9.47 7.63
CA HIS A 65 -1.20 8.05 7.25
C HIS A 65 -0.03 7.67 6.34
N ARG A 66 0.34 8.54 5.39
CA ARG A 66 1.48 8.30 4.48
C ARG A 66 2.83 8.31 5.20
N LEU A 67 2.91 9.01 6.34
CA LEU A 67 4.08 9.04 7.22
C LEU A 67 4.04 7.95 8.31
N GLY A 68 2.99 7.11 8.37
CA GLY A 68 2.83 6.10 9.43
C GLY A 68 2.41 6.68 10.79
N ARG A 69 2.06 7.97 10.86
CA ARG A 69 1.58 8.65 12.09
C ARG A 69 0.08 8.36 12.32
N LEU A 70 -0.26 7.07 12.40
CA LEU A 70 -1.63 6.56 12.38
C LEU A 70 -2.45 7.04 13.58
N GLN A 71 -1.90 6.92 14.79
CA GLN A 71 -2.58 7.34 16.02
C GLN A 71 -2.90 8.84 16.01
N GLU A 72 -1.97 9.65 15.50
CA GLU A 72 -2.19 11.09 15.38
C GLU A 72 -3.28 11.41 14.36
N SER A 73 -3.31 10.71 13.22
CA SER A 73 -4.38 10.84 12.24
C SER A 73 -5.74 10.50 12.84
N ILE A 74 -5.85 9.41 13.61
CA ILE A 74 -7.10 9.00 14.25
C ILE A 74 -7.52 10.05 15.27
N ASN A 75 -6.62 10.48 16.16
CA ASN A 75 -6.90 11.49 17.16
C ASN A 75 -7.35 12.81 16.53
N LEU A 76 -6.73 13.23 15.42
CA LEU A 76 -7.12 14.42 14.68
C LEU A 76 -8.54 14.31 14.14
N LEU A 77 -8.87 13.19 13.50
CA LEU A 77 -10.21 12.95 12.93
C LEU A 77 -11.26 12.93 14.05
N LEU A 78 -11.04 12.19 15.14
CA LEU A 78 -11.99 12.09 16.25
C LEU A 78 -12.29 13.45 16.91
N ARG A 79 -11.30 14.36 17.01
CA ARG A 79 -11.52 15.73 17.52
C ARG A 79 -12.52 16.54 16.69
N HIS A 80 -12.74 16.17 15.43
CA HIS A 80 -13.62 16.88 14.50
C HIS A 80 -14.89 16.09 14.17
N GLN A 81 -15.18 15.02 14.92
CA GLN A 81 -16.34 14.16 14.66
C GLN A 81 -17.66 14.92 14.79
N GLU A 82 -17.83 15.70 15.87
CA GLU A 82 -19.06 16.45 16.11
C GLU A 82 -19.33 17.47 14.97
N GLN A 83 -18.29 18.15 14.50
CA GLN A 83 -18.39 19.11 13.39
C GLN A 83 -18.77 18.43 12.07
N LEU A 84 -18.21 17.25 11.80
CA LEU A 84 -18.59 16.45 10.65
C LEU A 84 -20.06 16.04 10.70
N GLU A 85 -20.52 15.57 11.86
CA GLU A 85 -21.90 15.13 12.07
C GLU A 85 -22.88 16.31 11.93
N GLN A 86 -22.53 17.51 12.41
CA GLN A 86 -23.35 18.72 12.27
C GLN A 86 -23.46 19.23 10.84
N LEU A 87 -22.43 19.05 10.00
CA LEU A 87 -22.47 19.49 8.60
C LEU A 87 -23.33 18.58 7.72
N GLU A 88 -23.55 17.33 8.14
CA GLU A 88 -24.36 16.33 7.41
C GLU A 88 -23.98 16.19 5.93
N GLU A 89 -22.71 16.40 5.57
CA GLU A 89 -22.22 16.34 4.19
C GLU A 89 -21.58 14.98 3.85
N PRO A 90 -22.25 14.11 3.07
CA PRO A 90 -21.75 12.76 2.80
C PRO A 90 -20.42 12.74 2.03
N SER A 91 -20.17 13.78 1.22
CA SER A 91 -18.90 13.93 0.47
C SER A 91 -17.67 14.12 1.35
N LEU A 92 -17.84 14.55 2.60
CA LEU A 92 -16.76 14.63 3.59
C LEU A 92 -16.78 13.42 4.53
N ALA A 93 -17.97 12.95 4.89
CA ALA A 93 -18.15 11.85 5.83
C ALA A 93 -17.63 10.51 5.29
N GLY A 94 -17.84 10.21 4.00
CA GLY A 94 -17.29 9.01 3.36
C GLY A 94 -15.76 8.91 3.50
N PRO A 95 -14.99 9.88 2.98
CA PRO A 95 -13.54 9.91 3.12
C PRO A 95 -13.05 9.94 4.57
N TYR A 96 -13.76 10.64 5.46
CA TYR A 96 -13.45 10.69 6.89
C TYR A 96 -13.48 9.30 7.52
N TYR A 97 -14.61 8.60 7.39
CA TYR A 97 -14.79 7.29 7.99
C TYR A 97 -13.91 6.24 7.32
N PHE A 98 -13.60 6.39 6.03
CA PHE A 98 -12.60 5.55 5.37
C PHE A 98 -11.21 5.69 6.01
N LEU A 99 -10.75 6.92 6.27
CA LEU A 99 -9.45 7.15 6.91
C LEU A 99 -9.41 6.65 8.34
N LEU A 100 -10.50 6.78 9.12
CA LEU A 100 -10.60 6.16 10.44
C LEU A 100 -10.53 4.64 10.34
N GLY A 101 -11.33 4.03 9.46
CA GLY A 101 -11.38 2.59 9.28
C GLY A 101 -10.03 2.00 8.90
N ARG A 102 -9.33 2.65 7.96
CA ARG A 102 -7.97 2.30 7.58
C ARG A 102 -6.98 2.46 8.74
N GLY A 103 -7.07 3.54 9.50
CA GLY A 103 -6.21 3.78 10.66
C GLY A 103 -6.36 2.70 11.72
N TYR A 104 -7.61 2.36 12.09
CA TYR A 104 -7.90 1.30 13.05
C TYR A 104 -7.44 -0.08 12.56
N ASN A 105 -7.67 -0.40 11.28
CA ASN A 105 -7.22 -1.67 10.70
C ASN A 105 -5.70 -1.83 10.80
N LEU A 106 -4.93 -0.78 10.47
CA LEU A 106 -3.48 -0.78 10.55
C LEU A 106 -2.94 -0.84 12.00
N LEU A 107 -3.74 -0.44 12.99
CA LEU A 107 -3.42 -0.57 14.42
C LEU A 107 -3.96 -1.88 15.03
N GLY A 108 -4.59 -2.74 14.23
CA GLY A 108 -5.13 -4.03 14.68
C GLY A 108 -6.51 -3.96 15.36
N ASP A 109 -7.15 -2.80 15.41
CA ASP A 109 -8.50 -2.65 15.97
C ASP A 109 -9.57 -2.98 14.92
N ARG A 110 -9.83 -4.28 14.77
CA ARG A 110 -10.72 -4.82 13.73
C ARG A 110 -12.17 -4.38 13.90
N GLU A 111 -12.64 -4.23 15.13
CA GLU A 111 -14.02 -3.86 15.43
C GLU A 111 -14.30 -2.42 15.00
N ARG A 112 -13.49 -1.46 15.46
CA ARG A 112 -13.65 -0.04 15.08
C ARG A 112 -13.36 0.20 13.61
N ALA A 113 -12.44 -0.58 13.03
CA ALA A 113 -12.20 -0.56 11.59
C ALA A 113 -13.47 -0.91 10.80
N THR A 114 -14.11 -2.03 11.14
CA THR A 114 -15.32 -2.51 10.46
C THR A 114 -16.46 -1.50 10.56
N GLN A 115 -16.73 -0.99 11.76
CA GLN A 115 -17.78 0.01 11.98
C GLN A 115 -17.53 1.29 11.16
N SER A 116 -16.27 1.75 11.11
CA SER A 116 -15.90 2.94 10.35
C SER A 116 -16.02 2.70 8.84
N LEU A 117 -15.57 1.55 8.31
CA LEU A 117 -15.69 1.23 6.89
C LEU A 117 -17.16 1.08 6.45
N GLN A 118 -18.02 0.50 7.28
CA GLN A 118 -19.46 0.44 7.02
C GLN A 118 -20.09 1.83 6.90
N ARG A 119 -19.74 2.74 7.82
CA ARG A 119 -20.16 4.15 7.73
C ARG A 119 -19.61 4.83 6.47
N ALA A 120 -18.35 4.58 6.12
CA ALA A 120 -17.74 5.12 4.90
C ALA A 120 -18.52 4.70 3.64
N VAL A 121 -18.94 3.44 3.55
CA VAL A 121 -19.75 2.93 2.44
C VAL A 121 -21.12 3.60 2.41
N ALA A 122 -21.82 3.67 3.53
CA ALA A 122 -23.14 4.26 3.61
C ALA A 122 -23.13 5.74 3.15
N GLU A 123 -22.15 6.52 3.62
CA GLU A 123 -22.02 7.92 3.24
C GLU A 123 -21.58 8.09 1.78
N ALA A 124 -20.61 7.29 1.32
CA ALA A 124 -20.18 7.34 -0.07
C ALA A 124 -21.29 6.94 -1.06
N GLN A 125 -22.20 6.04 -0.68
CA GLN A 125 -23.37 5.69 -1.49
C GLN A 125 -24.36 6.86 -1.61
N ARG A 126 -24.54 7.66 -0.55
CA ARG A 126 -25.46 8.82 -0.56
C ARG A 126 -25.05 9.91 -1.55
N CYS A 127 -23.76 9.99 -1.91
CA CYS A 127 -23.22 10.99 -2.85
C CYS A 127 -22.52 10.38 -4.08
N GLU A 128 -22.68 9.08 -4.32
CA GLU A 128 -22.06 8.35 -5.43
C GLU A 128 -20.52 8.53 -5.50
N ASP A 129 -19.86 8.62 -4.34
CA ASP A 129 -18.39 8.75 -4.25
C ASP A 129 -17.70 7.41 -4.60
N LYS A 130 -17.45 7.24 -5.90
CA LYS A 130 -16.75 6.09 -6.46
C LYS A 130 -15.35 5.92 -5.90
N VAL A 131 -14.66 7.01 -5.55
CA VAL A 131 -13.29 6.95 -5.02
C VAL A 131 -13.29 6.28 -3.65
N THR A 132 -14.14 6.73 -2.74
CA THR A 132 -14.24 6.10 -1.41
C THR A 132 -14.73 4.66 -1.51
N LEU A 133 -15.76 4.38 -2.30
CA LEU A 133 -16.26 3.02 -2.51
C LEU A 133 -15.19 2.09 -3.09
N GLY A 134 -14.38 2.58 -4.03
CA GLY A 134 -13.29 1.82 -4.63
C GLY A 134 -12.18 1.50 -3.63
N LYS A 135 -11.79 2.47 -2.80
CA LYS A 135 -10.79 2.28 -1.74
C LYS A 135 -11.27 1.29 -0.67
N VAL A 136 -12.54 1.34 -0.27
CA VAL A 136 -13.12 0.35 0.67
C VAL A 136 -13.17 -1.03 0.01
N SER A 137 -13.54 -1.13 -1.26
CA SER A 137 -13.59 -2.41 -1.98
C SER A 137 -12.21 -3.08 -2.04
N TYR A 138 -11.13 -2.30 -2.22
CA TYR A 138 -9.76 -2.82 -2.07
C TYR A 138 -9.49 -3.39 -0.68
N MET A 139 -9.90 -2.68 0.39
CA MET A 139 -9.67 -3.16 1.76
C MET A 139 -10.41 -4.47 2.04
N LEU A 140 -11.66 -4.58 1.61
CA LEU A 140 -12.43 -5.82 1.73
C LEU A 140 -11.77 -6.96 0.95
N ALA A 141 -11.33 -6.71 -0.28
CA ALA A 141 -10.62 -7.72 -1.07
C ALA A 141 -9.33 -8.22 -0.42
N PHE A 142 -8.65 -7.34 0.33
CA PHE A 142 -7.42 -7.69 1.05
C PHE A 142 -7.72 -8.53 2.30
N GLU A 143 -8.78 -8.20 3.03
CA GLU A 143 -9.19 -8.96 4.21
C GLU A 143 -9.67 -10.38 3.84
N GLU A 144 -10.37 -10.53 2.72
CA GLU A 144 -10.95 -11.82 2.30
C GLU A 144 -9.96 -12.76 1.60
N MET A 145 -8.78 -12.26 1.25
CA MET A 145 -7.78 -12.98 0.45
C MET A 145 -7.35 -14.35 1.03
N TRP A 146 -7.47 -14.51 2.35
CA TRP A 146 -7.11 -15.74 3.07
C TRP A 146 -8.32 -16.57 3.53
N SER A 147 -9.51 -15.97 3.61
CA SER A 147 -10.74 -16.60 4.08
C SER A 147 -11.64 -17.05 2.93
N ASP A 148 -11.92 -16.14 1.99
CA ASP A 148 -12.76 -16.35 0.83
C ASP A 148 -12.19 -15.59 -0.39
N PRO A 149 -11.24 -16.20 -1.12
CA PRO A 149 -10.60 -15.53 -2.24
C PRO A 149 -11.55 -15.28 -3.43
N LEU A 150 -12.69 -15.99 -3.52
CA LEU A 150 -13.69 -15.72 -4.55
C LEU A 150 -14.44 -14.42 -4.25
N LEU A 151 -14.82 -14.20 -2.99
CA LEU A 151 -15.37 -12.93 -2.54
C LEU A 151 -14.33 -11.80 -2.65
N GLY A 152 -13.06 -12.11 -2.37
CA GLY A 152 -11.95 -11.19 -2.61
C GLY A 152 -11.80 -10.77 -4.08
N ILE A 153 -12.01 -11.68 -5.03
CA ILE A 153 -12.06 -11.34 -6.48
C ILE A 153 -13.23 -10.41 -6.79
N GLU A 154 -14.42 -10.65 -6.24
CA GLU A 154 -15.58 -9.78 -6.46
C GLU A 154 -15.31 -8.35 -5.98
N HIS A 155 -14.83 -8.21 -4.74
CA HIS A 155 -14.46 -6.92 -4.17
C HIS A 155 -13.30 -6.27 -4.93
N GLY A 156 -12.29 -7.03 -5.34
CA GLY A 156 -11.16 -6.53 -6.13
C GLY A 156 -11.60 -5.98 -7.49
N ARG A 157 -12.43 -6.72 -8.23
CA ARG A 157 -13.02 -6.27 -9.52
C ARG A 157 -13.87 -5.02 -9.34
N ARG A 158 -14.69 -4.97 -8.30
CA ARG A 158 -15.49 -3.79 -7.97
C ARG A 158 -14.60 -2.58 -7.67
N GLY A 159 -13.53 -2.78 -6.90
CA GLY A 159 -12.55 -1.73 -6.60
C GLY A 159 -11.88 -1.18 -7.86
N VAL A 160 -11.42 -2.08 -8.76
CA VAL A 160 -10.88 -1.69 -10.07
C VAL A 160 -11.89 -0.88 -10.87
N ALA A 161 -13.12 -1.39 -11.05
CA ALA A 161 -14.14 -0.72 -11.84
C ALA A 161 -14.52 0.68 -11.30
N LEU A 162 -14.53 0.86 -9.98
CA LEU A 162 -14.84 2.14 -9.34
C LEU A 162 -13.70 3.16 -9.43
N LEU A 163 -12.45 2.68 -9.43
CA LEU A 163 -11.26 3.53 -9.49
C LEU A 163 -10.79 3.78 -10.92
N GLU A 164 -11.23 2.98 -11.89
CA GLU A 164 -10.95 3.20 -13.31
C GLU A 164 -11.49 4.57 -13.76
N GLY A 165 -10.67 5.31 -14.52
CA GLY A 165 -11.00 6.67 -14.93
C GLY A 165 -10.94 7.74 -13.82
N THR A 166 -10.64 7.38 -12.57
CA THR A 166 -10.38 8.35 -11.49
C THR A 166 -8.91 8.79 -11.48
N GLY A 167 -8.61 9.88 -10.75
CA GLY A 167 -7.24 10.33 -10.48
C GLY A 167 -6.48 9.45 -9.47
N GLU A 168 -7.14 8.48 -8.85
CA GLU A 168 -6.60 7.67 -7.74
C GLU A 168 -5.78 6.47 -8.23
N ARG A 169 -4.81 6.74 -9.11
CA ARG A 169 -4.00 5.72 -9.80
C ARG A 169 -3.24 4.81 -8.84
N TYR A 170 -2.76 5.34 -7.71
CA TYR A 170 -2.11 4.51 -6.68
C TYR A 170 -3.07 3.45 -6.12
N TRP A 171 -4.31 3.84 -5.78
CA TRP A 171 -5.31 2.91 -5.27
C TRP A 171 -5.80 1.94 -6.33
N LEU A 172 -5.87 2.35 -7.59
CA LEU A 172 -6.14 1.43 -8.69
C LEU A 172 -5.04 0.35 -8.80
N GLY A 173 -3.77 0.73 -8.64
CA GLY A 173 -2.65 -0.21 -8.59
C GLY A 173 -2.79 -1.20 -7.42
N LEU A 174 -3.18 -0.72 -6.24
CA LEU A 174 -3.47 -1.58 -5.09
C LEU A 174 -4.63 -2.55 -5.35
N ALA A 175 -5.70 -2.09 -5.99
CA ALA A 175 -6.86 -2.90 -6.35
C ALA A 175 -6.50 -4.02 -7.34
N HIS A 176 -5.67 -3.72 -8.36
CA HIS A 176 -5.15 -4.75 -9.25
C HIS A 176 -4.23 -5.74 -8.53
N TRP A 177 -3.38 -5.26 -7.63
CA TRP A 177 -2.45 -6.12 -6.90
C TRP A 177 -3.20 -7.13 -6.03
N VAL A 178 -4.18 -6.68 -5.24
CA VAL A 178 -4.97 -7.59 -4.39
C VAL A 178 -5.83 -8.54 -5.22
N LEU A 179 -6.37 -8.07 -6.35
CA LEU A 179 -7.10 -8.91 -7.29
C LEU A 179 -6.20 -10.01 -7.88
N GLY A 180 -4.98 -9.66 -8.27
CA GLY A 180 -3.98 -10.61 -8.78
C GLY A 180 -3.59 -11.65 -7.74
N PHE A 181 -3.44 -11.25 -6.47
CA PHE A 181 -3.17 -12.19 -5.40
C PHE A 181 -4.35 -13.14 -5.15
N ASN A 182 -5.58 -12.65 -5.15
CA ASN A 182 -6.74 -13.53 -5.00
C ASN A 182 -6.87 -14.52 -6.17
N TYR A 183 -6.57 -14.10 -7.41
CA TYR A 183 -6.49 -15.03 -8.55
C TYR A 183 -5.43 -16.10 -8.38
N LEU A 184 -4.25 -15.72 -7.88
CA LEU A 184 -3.20 -16.68 -7.52
C LEU A 184 -3.73 -17.71 -6.51
N THR A 185 -4.43 -17.28 -5.45
CA THR A 185 -4.96 -18.18 -4.40
C THR A 185 -5.94 -19.23 -4.97
N VAL A 186 -6.72 -18.89 -6.00
CA VAL A 186 -7.65 -19.83 -6.64
C VAL A 186 -7.05 -20.57 -7.85
N GLY A 187 -5.78 -20.35 -8.17
CA GLY A 187 -5.08 -21.02 -9.28
C GLY A 187 -5.33 -20.42 -10.67
N GLU A 188 -5.96 -19.24 -10.75
CA GLU A 188 -6.22 -18.51 -11.99
C GLU A 188 -4.99 -17.70 -12.42
N PHE A 189 -3.91 -18.43 -12.75
CA PHE A 189 -2.57 -17.85 -12.92
C PHE A 189 -2.46 -16.82 -14.05
N ASP A 190 -3.19 -17.02 -15.15
CA ASP A 190 -3.12 -16.10 -16.29
C ASP A 190 -3.75 -14.74 -15.96
N GLN A 191 -4.91 -14.73 -15.27
CA GLN A 191 -5.52 -13.51 -14.76
C GLN A 191 -4.65 -12.84 -13.68
N ALA A 192 -3.97 -13.64 -12.86
CA ALA A 192 -3.04 -13.12 -11.86
C ALA A 192 -1.83 -12.40 -12.51
N LEU A 193 -1.26 -12.95 -13.59
CA LEU A 193 -0.18 -12.32 -14.36
C LEU A 193 -0.64 -11.06 -15.10
N GLU A 194 -1.86 -11.07 -15.63
CA GLU A 194 -2.45 -9.89 -16.26
C GLU A 194 -2.61 -8.75 -15.24
N ALA A 195 -3.09 -9.08 -14.03
CA ALA A 195 -3.17 -8.14 -12.93
C ALA A 195 -1.79 -7.61 -12.53
N ALA A 196 -0.77 -8.45 -12.39
CA ALA A 196 0.60 -8.03 -12.10
C ALA A 196 1.15 -7.07 -13.17
N THR A 197 0.87 -7.33 -14.45
CA THR A 197 1.25 -6.45 -15.57
C THR A 197 0.59 -5.07 -15.44
N ARG A 198 -0.69 -5.02 -15.04
CA ARG A 198 -1.41 -3.75 -14.79
C ARG A 198 -0.80 -2.99 -13.61
N VAL A 199 -0.45 -3.67 -12.52
CA VAL A 199 0.21 -3.07 -11.34
C VAL A 199 1.53 -2.41 -11.76
N GLN A 200 2.35 -3.12 -12.55
CA GLN A 200 3.62 -2.58 -13.04
C GLN A 200 3.40 -1.32 -13.88
N ALA A 201 2.53 -1.37 -14.89
CA ALA A 201 2.26 -0.25 -15.78
C ALA A 201 1.75 0.99 -15.02
N ILE A 202 0.87 0.79 -14.02
CA ILE A 202 0.39 1.87 -13.16
C ILE A 202 1.52 2.48 -12.35
N GLY A 203 2.36 1.64 -11.74
CA GLY A 203 3.51 2.06 -10.95
C GLY A 203 4.51 2.90 -11.74
N GLU A 204 4.84 2.46 -12.96
CA GLU A 204 5.70 3.19 -13.89
C GLU A 204 5.08 4.55 -14.27
N ALA A 205 3.78 4.58 -14.58
CA ALA A 205 3.08 5.79 -14.97
C ALA A 205 3.02 6.87 -13.88
N ILE A 206 2.93 6.47 -12.60
CA ILE A 206 2.91 7.42 -11.46
C ILE A 206 4.27 7.58 -10.78
N GLY A 207 5.32 6.95 -11.32
CA GLY A 207 6.66 6.94 -10.73
C GLY A 207 6.71 6.38 -9.31
N ASP A 208 5.83 5.43 -8.95
CA ASP A 208 5.85 4.75 -7.65
C ASP A 208 6.67 3.46 -7.75
N PRO A 209 7.89 3.38 -7.19
CA PRO A 209 8.74 2.21 -7.33
C PRO A 209 8.22 0.98 -6.57
N ARG A 210 7.28 1.14 -5.63
CA ARG A 210 6.71 0.03 -4.86
C ARG A 210 5.86 -0.87 -5.74
N LEU A 211 5.00 -0.28 -6.58
CA LEU A 211 4.09 -1.06 -7.42
C LEU A 211 4.85 -1.97 -8.41
N PRO A 212 5.90 -1.52 -9.13
CA PRO A 212 6.71 -2.42 -9.98
C PRO A 212 7.49 -3.48 -9.19
N SER A 213 7.96 -3.17 -7.97
CA SER A 213 8.54 -4.18 -7.08
C SER A 213 7.51 -5.23 -6.71
N TRP A 214 6.29 -4.81 -6.38
CA TRP A 214 5.18 -5.70 -6.02
C TRP A 214 4.65 -6.54 -7.16
N ALA A 215 4.53 -5.96 -8.35
CA ALA A 215 4.21 -6.69 -9.57
C ALA A 215 5.24 -7.78 -9.88
N ALA A 216 6.53 -7.48 -9.69
CA ALA A 216 7.61 -8.40 -9.98
C ALA A 216 7.63 -9.59 -9.01
N TRP A 217 7.53 -9.38 -7.70
CA TRP A 217 7.45 -10.51 -6.78
C TRP A 217 6.12 -11.27 -6.92
N LEU A 218 4.98 -10.61 -7.19
CA LEU A 218 3.71 -11.29 -7.43
C LEU A 218 3.82 -12.23 -8.64
N SER A 219 4.40 -11.74 -9.74
CA SER A 219 4.71 -12.57 -10.91
C SER A 219 5.61 -13.74 -10.55
N GLY A 220 6.62 -13.50 -9.70
CA GLY A 220 7.55 -14.54 -9.26
C GLY A 220 6.88 -15.66 -8.47
N VAL A 221 5.97 -15.31 -7.56
CA VAL A 221 5.16 -16.30 -6.84
C VAL A 221 4.27 -17.08 -7.81
N ILE A 222 3.61 -16.40 -8.76
CA ILE A 222 2.74 -17.08 -9.75
C ILE A 222 3.54 -18.08 -10.59
N TYR A 223 4.73 -17.70 -11.09
CA TYR A 223 5.59 -18.60 -11.86
C TYR A 223 6.08 -19.78 -11.00
N ALA A 224 6.54 -19.53 -9.77
CA ALA A 224 6.96 -20.59 -8.87
C ALA A 224 5.82 -21.60 -8.60
N THR A 225 4.62 -21.10 -8.25
CA THR A 225 3.46 -21.95 -7.95
C THR A 225 2.96 -22.73 -9.16
N ARG A 226 3.11 -22.23 -10.40
CA ARG A 226 2.76 -22.97 -11.63
C ARG A 226 3.84 -23.97 -12.09
N GLY A 227 4.95 -24.09 -11.36
CA GLY A 227 6.07 -24.99 -11.67
C GLY A 227 7.15 -24.41 -12.59
N ASP A 228 7.13 -23.10 -12.86
CA ASP A 228 8.18 -22.38 -13.60
C ASP A 228 9.14 -21.70 -12.61
N GLY A 229 9.94 -22.53 -11.91
CA GLY A 229 10.82 -22.09 -10.83
C GLY A 229 11.86 -21.05 -11.29
N GLU A 230 12.48 -21.25 -12.45
CA GLU A 230 13.50 -20.35 -12.99
C GLU A 230 12.92 -18.94 -13.26
N ALA A 231 11.77 -18.87 -13.94
CA ALA A 231 11.09 -17.60 -14.16
C ALA A 231 10.61 -16.96 -12.85
N GLY A 232 10.15 -17.78 -11.90
CA GLY A 232 9.74 -17.37 -10.57
C GLY A 232 10.85 -16.68 -9.79
N ILE A 233 12.01 -17.32 -9.71
CA ILE A 233 13.21 -16.79 -9.06
C ILE A 233 13.67 -15.50 -9.73
N ALA A 234 13.77 -15.49 -11.06
CA ALA A 234 14.19 -14.30 -11.79
C ALA A 234 13.25 -13.11 -11.54
N ALA A 235 11.94 -13.35 -11.48
CA ALA A 235 10.96 -12.31 -11.20
C ALA A 235 11.02 -11.82 -9.73
N CYS A 236 11.16 -12.73 -8.77
CA CYS A 236 11.36 -12.37 -7.35
C CYS A 236 12.65 -11.57 -7.13
N GLN A 237 13.76 -11.92 -7.80
CA GLN A 237 15.01 -11.16 -7.76
C GLN A 237 14.83 -9.73 -8.29
N ARG A 238 14.14 -9.55 -9.42
CA ARG A 238 13.79 -8.21 -9.93
C ARG A 238 12.93 -7.42 -8.95
N GLY A 239 12.01 -8.08 -8.26
CA GLY A 239 11.18 -7.47 -7.20
C GLY A 239 12.03 -6.96 -6.04
N LEU A 240 12.98 -7.78 -5.59
CA LEU A 240 13.93 -7.46 -4.53
C LEU A 240 14.86 -6.30 -4.90
N GLU A 241 15.44 -6.30 -6.10
CA GLU A 241 16.29 -5.21 -6.61
C GLU A 241 15.55 -3.86 -6.66
N ARG A 242 14.24 -3.89 -6.85
CA ARG A 242 13.38 -2.70 -6.95
C ARG A 242 12.75 -2.29 -5.63
N ALA A 243 12.92 -3.07 -4.57
CA ALA A 243 12.26 -2.84 -3.28
C ALA A 243 12.76 -1.53 -2.64
N PRO A 244 11.90 -0.51 -2.46
CA PRO A 244 12.36 0.83 -2.07
C PRO A 244 12.51 1.02 -0.55
N ILE A 245 11.93 0.15 0.27
CA ILE A 245 11.97 0.24 1.73
C ILE A 245 12.24 -1.14 2.37
N PRO A 246 12.79 -1.19 3.59
CA PRO A 246 13.11 -2.46 4.26
C PRO A 246 11.94 -3.44 4.37
N TYR A 247 10.71 -2.93 4.54
CA TYR A 247 9.50 -3.75 4.54
C TYR A 247 9.26 -4.44 3.19
N ASP A 248 9.36 -3.69 2.08
CA ASP A 248 9.23 -4.27 0.73
C ASP A 248 10.36 -5.25 0.43
N THR A 249 11.58 -4.97 0.95
CA THR A 249 12.74 -5.87 0.85
C THR A 249 12.45 -7.19 1.56
N ALA A 250 11.95 -7.14 2.79
CA ALA A 250 11.63 -8.33 3.58
C ALA A 250 10.54 -9.18 2.90
N LEU A 251 9.49 -8.55 2.36
CA LEU A 251 8.47 -9.25 1.58
C LEU A 251 9.05 -9.92 0.34
N ALA A 252 9.84 -9.19 -0.45
CA ALA A 252 10.46 -9.73 -1.66
C ALA A 252 11.45 -10.87 -1.35
N GLN A 253 12.20 -10.79 -0.24
CA GLN A 253 13.04 -11.88 0.26
C GLN A 253 12.20 -13.12 0.64
N GLY A 254 11.08 -12.92 1.33
CA GLY A 254 10.13 -13.98 1.67
C GLY A 254 9.68 -14.77 0.43
N TYR A 255 9.25 -14.05 -0.62
CA TYR A 255 8.80 -14.66 -1.86
C TYR A 255 9.92 -15.24 -2.73
N LEU A 256 11.13 -14.68 -2.66
CA LEU A 256 12.30 -15.30 -3.29
C LEU A 256 12.66 -16.63 -2.59
N GLY A 257 12.61 -16.66 -1.27
CA GLY A 257 12.78 -17.89 -0.50
C GLY A 257 11.70 -18.94 -0.82
N TYR A 258 10.44 -18.51 -0.95
CA TYR A 258 9.35 -19.37 -1.42
C TYR A 258 9.66 -19.96 -2.81
N ALA A 259 10.08 -19.15 -3.77
CA ALA A 259 10.42 -19.62 -5.11
C ALA A 259 11.57 -20.65 -5.11
N TYR A 260 12.59 -20.47 -4.27
CA TYR A 260 13.65 -21.46 -4.09
C TYR A 260 13.16 -22.78 -3.48
N ILE A 261 12.20 -22.72 -2.55
CA ILE A 261 11.61 -23.93 -1.97
C ILE A 261 10.81 -24.70 -3.03
N GLU A 262 10.02 -24.02 -3.86
CA GLU A 262 9.24 -24.64 -4.95
C GLU A 262 10.16 -25.25 -6.03
N GLU A 263 11.33 -24.67 -6.29
CA GLU A 263 12.35 -25.25 -7.18
C GLU A 263 13.04 -26.49 -6.55
N GLY A 264 12.86 -26.74 -5.25
CA GLY A 264 13.51 -27.82 -4.52
C GLY A 264 14.92 -27.50 -4.04
N ASP A 265 15.28 -26.20 -3.96
CA ASP A 265 16.57 -25.72 -3.46
C ASP A 265 16.44 -24.95 -2.13
N PRO A 266 16.21 -25.64 -1.00
CA PRO A 266 16.16 -25.00 0.30
C PRO A 266 17.52 -24.38 0.72
N GLY A 267 18.62 -24.82 0.11
CA GLY A 267 19.96 -24.30 0.37
C GLY A 267 20.10 -22.82 -0.03
N ARG A 268 19.44 -22.42 -1.13
CA ARG A 268 19.34 -21.01 -1.55
C ARG A 268 18.25 -20.25 -0.81
N ALA A 269 17.20 -20.91 -0.33
CA ALA A 269 16.13 -20.28 0.45
C ALA A 269 16.62 -19.76 1.82
N ILE A 270 17.36 -20.59 2.56
CA ILE A 270 17.83 -20.29 3.93
C ILE A 270 18.54 -18.92 4.04
N PRO A 271 19.61 -18.61 3.27
CA PRO A 271 20.33 -17.35 3.45
C PRO A 271 19.51 -16.11 3.06
N VAL A 272 18.47 -16.27 2.23
CA VAL A 272 17.57 -15.16 1.85
C VAL A 272 16.49 -14.92 2.91
N LEU A 273 16.08 -15.98 3.62
CA LEU A 273 15.05 -15.94 4.67
C LEU A 273 15.63 -15.70 6.07
N GLU A 274 16.92 -15.97 6.29
CA GLU A 274 17.60 -15.67 7.55
C GLU A 274 17.68 -14.15 7.76
N PRO A 275 17.26 -13.61 8.93
CA PRO A 275 17.46 -12.21 9.23
C PRO A 275 18.95 -11.88 9.22
N ALA A 276 19.31 -10.65 8.80
CA ALA A 276 20.70 -10.22 8.68
C ALA A 276 21.53 -10.40 9.98
N ASP A 277 20.89 -10.46 11.14
CA ASP A 277 21.52 -10.70 12.45
C ASP A 277 21.81 -12.18 12.78
N PHE A 278 21.27 -13.13 12.01
CA PHE A 278 21.44 -14.59 12.19
C PHE A 278 22.35 -15.25 11.15
N GLY A 279 22.77 -14.51 10.12
CA GLY A 279 23.74 -15.00 9.15
C GLY A 279 25.10 -15.28 9.80
N PRO A 280 25.86 -16.28 9.31
CA PRO A 280 27.22 -16.50 9.78
C PRO A 280 28.07 -15.24 9.55
N ASP A 281 28.93 -14.90 10.52
CA ASP A 281 29.88 -13.81 10.34
C ASP A 281 30.86 -14.10 9.18
N ARG A 282 31.73 -13.13 8.84
CA ARG A 282 32.76 -13.30 7.78
C ARG A 282 33.68 -14.53 7.97
N GLN A 283 33.60 -15.22 9.11
CA GLN A 283 34.34 -16.44 9.42
C GLN A 283 33.47 -17.70 9.45
N GLY A 284 32.21 -17.64 8.99
CA GLY A 284 31.32 -18.80 8.91
C GLY A 284 30.65 -19.19 10.23
N ARG A 285 30.75 -18.38 11.29
CA ARG A 285 30.21 -18.74 12.61
C ARG A 285 28.82 -18.14 12.80
N ARG A 286 27.84 -19.00 13.09
CA ARG A 286 26.51 -18.58 13.54
C ARG A 286 26.64 -17.87 14.89
N ARG A 287 26.08 -16.67 15.04
CA ARG A 287 26.05 -15.96 16.32
C ARG A 287 25.05 -16.65 17.25
N PRO A 288 25.41 -16.90 18.53
CA PRO A 288 24.52 -17.57 19.46
C PRO A 288 23.29 -16.71 19.77
N LEU A 289 22.15 -17.38 19.92
CA LEU A 289 20.86 -16.77 20.30
C LEU A 289 21.03 -16.03 21.64
N ALA A 290 20.92 -14.71 21.63
CA ALA A 290 20.83 -13.94 22.87
C ALA A 290 19.43 -14.16 23.47
N GLY A 291 19.33 -15.11 24.39
CA GLY A 291 18.07 -15.41 25.09
C GLY A 291 18.15 -16.69 25.88
N GLY A 292 18.74 -16.64 27.07
CA GLY A 292 18.84 -17.76 27.99
C GLY A 292 19.57 -17.38 29.26
N ASP A 293 19.10 -16.35 29.96
CA ASP A 293 19.42 -16.17 31.38
C ASP A 293 18.71 -17.30 32.15
N SER A 294 19.39 -18.43 32.31
CA SER A 294 19.01 -19.46 33.26
C SER A 294 19.51 -19.05 34.64
N SER A 295 18.68 -18.27 35.35
CA SER A 295 18.72 -18.25 36.81
C SER A 295 17.97 -19.47 37.34
N HIS A 296 18.77 -20.44 37.80
CA HIS A 296 18.52 -21.63 38.65
C HIS A 296 18.91 -22.96 38.03
#